data_AF-A0A7W0L8W2-F1
#
_entry.id   AF-A0A7W0L8W2-F1
#
_cell.length_a   1.000
_cell.length_b   1.000
_cell.length_c   1.000
_cell.angle_alpha   90.00
_cell.angle_beta   90.00
_cell.angle_gamma   90.00
#
_symmetry.space_group_name_H-M   'P 1'
#
loop_
_entity.id
_entity.type
_entity.pdbx_description
1 polymer ?
#
loop_
_entity_poly.entity_id
_entity_poly.type
_entity_poly.pdbx_seq_one_letter_code
_entity_poly.pdbx_strand_id
1 'polypeptide(L)'
;MRKSSNADTEHLQAFAMSRQGVEAFVEPRTAVTEATVVFVAADGEWTRRRIDGSDGAQKLARKLSIPVYDAAVMGYPDRMREWSARQKNTGTGPGG
;
A
#
# COMPACT_ATOMS: atom_id res chain seq x y z
N MET A 1 22.97 0.35 -8.24
CA MET A 1 21.52 0.61 -8.27
C MET A 1 20.81 -0.53 -7.56
N ARG A 2 20.22 -0.28 -6.38
CA ARG A 2 19.59 -1.32 -5.56
C ARG A 2 18.22 -1.65 -6.16
N LYS A 3 18.01 -2.89 -6.59
CA LYS A 3 16.77 -3.44 -7.16
C LYS A 3 15.64 -3.51 -6.12
N SER A 4 15.19 -2.36 -5.62
CA SER A 4 14.03 -2.25 -4.72
C SER A 4 12.69 -2.29 -5.46
N SER A 5 12.69 -2.53 -6.77
CA SER A 5 11.48 -2.38 -7.58
C SER A 5 10.71 -3.69 -7.77
N ASN A 6 11.38 -4.83 -7.93
CA ASN A 6 10.68 -6.05 -8.37
C ASN A 6 9.97 -6.77 -7.21
N ALA A 7 10.69 -7.06 -6.12
CA ALA A 7 10.12 -7.82 -4.99
C ALA A 7 8.96 -7.07 -4.30
N ASP A 8 9.09 -5.76 -4.14
CA ASP A 8 8.04 -4.88 -3.61
C ASP A 8 6.79 -4.89 -4.52
N THR A 9 6.98 -4.76 -5.83
CA THR A 9 5.89 -4.81 -6.81
C THR A 9 5.25 -6.19 -6.89
N GLU A 10 6.03 -7.26 -6.85
CA GLU A 10 5.53 -8.65 -6.81
C GLU A 10 4.71 -8.90 -5.54
N HIS A 11 5.15 -8.38 -4.39
CA HIS A 11 4.40 -8.47 -3.15
C HIS A 11 3.06 -7.74 -3.24
N LEU A 12 3.04 -6.52 -3.79
CA LEU A 12 1.81 -5.76 -4.00
C LEU A 12 0.86 -6.45 -4.97
N GLN A 13 1.38 -7.05 -6.05
CA GLN A 13 0.58 -7.87 -6.97
C GLN A 13 -0.01 -9.09 -6.27
N ALA A 14 0.80 -9.84 -5.52
CA ALA A 14 0.34 -11.01 -4.78
C ALA A 14 -0.74 -10.63 -3.76
N PHE A 15 -0.59 -9.50 -3.06
CA PHE A 15 -1.58 -8.97 -2.14
C PHE A 15 -2.90 -8.64 -2.85
N ALA A 16 -2.81 -7.89 -3.95
CA ALA A 16 -3.96 -7.53 -4.77
C ALA A 16 -4.68 -8.73 -5.37
N MET A 17 -3.96 -9.79 -5.74
CA MET A 17 -4.55 -11.02 -6.26
C MET A 17 -5.19 -11.88 -5.15
N SER A 18 -4.67 -11.80 -3.93
CA SER A 18 -5.19 -12.59 -2.80
C SER A 18 -6.38 -11.93 -2.11
N ARG A 19 -6.59 -10.63 -2.31
CA ARG A 19 -7.60 -9.82 -1.61
C ARG A 19 -8.57 -9.16 -2.58
N GLN A 20 -9.79 -8.94 -2.12
CA GLN A 20 -10.84 -8.30 -2.91
C GLN A 20 -11.02 -6.84 -2.48
N GLY A 21 -11.44 -5.99 -3.43
CA GLY A 21 -11.69 -4.57 -3.19
C GLY A 21 -10.46 -3.83 -2.66
N VAL A 22 -9.28 -4.15 -3.20
CA VAL A 22 -8.04 -3.47 -2.82
C VAL A 22 -8.01 -2.06 -3.39
N GLU A 23 -7.63 -1.10 -2.56
CA GLU A 23 -7.46 0.31 -2.90
C GLU A 23 -5.99 0.71 -2.66
N ALA A 24 -5.40 1.46 -3.59
CA ALA A 24 -4.02 1.91 -3.51
C ALA A 24 -3.96 3.37 -3.02
N PHE A 25 -3.26 3.61 -1.93
CA PHE A 25 -2.99 4.94 -1.38
C PHE A 25 -1.52 5.26 -1.59
N VAL A 26 -1.23 6.26 -2.42
CA VAL A 26 0.13 6.68 -2.75
C VAL A 26 0.55 7.80 -1.81
N GLU A 27 1.69 7.61 -1.18
CA GLU A 27 2.39 8.63 -0.44
C GLU A 27 3.46 9.24 -1.36
N PRO A 28 3.36 10.54 -1.70
CA PRO A 28 4.33 11.16 -2.57
C PRO A 28 5.71 11.18 -1.90
N ARG A 29 6.76 11.05 -2.73
CA ARG A 29 8.14 11.30 -2.29
C ARG A 29 8.21 12.68 -1.67
N THR A 30 8.81 12.77 -0.49
CA THR A 30 9.16 14.06 0.14
C THR A 30 10.66 14.32 0.00
N ALA A 31 11.14 15.45 0.54
CA ALA A 31 12.57 15.74 0.59
C ALA A 31 13.38 14.69 1.40
N VAL A 32 12.72 13.96 2.30
CA VAL A 32 13.36 13.03 3.25
C VAL A 32 12.88 11.59 3.13
N THR A 33 11.79 11.32 2.42
CA THR A 33 11.24 9.97 2.23
C THR A 33 11.03 9.63 0.75
N GLU A 34 11.34 8.38 0.39
CA GLU A 34 11.00 7.84 -0.93
C GLU A 34 9.48 7.70 -1.09
N ALA A 35 9.00 7.60 -2.33
CA ALA A 35 7.58 7.36 -2.59
C ALA A 35 7.20 5.95 -2.11
N THR A 36 6.07 5.86 -1.42
CA THR A 36 5.52 4.61 -0.91
C THR A 36 4.08 4.45 -1.38
N VAL A 37 3.63 3.20 -1.44
CA VAL A 37 2.23 2.88 -1.72
C VAL A 37 1.72 1.93 -0.66
N VAL A 38 0.51 2.20 -0.20
CA VAL A 38 -0.22 1.40 0.78
C VAL A 38 -1.42 0.78 0.08
N PHE A 39 -1.48 -0.54 0.03
CA PHE A 39 -2.65 -1.26 -0.46
C PHE A 39 -3.53 -1.60 0.73
N VAL A 40 -4.82 -1.27 0.65
CA VAL A 40 -5.81 -1.54 1.68
C VAL A 40 -6.93 -2.37 1.07
N ALA A 41 -7.10 -3.60 1.55
CA ALA A 41 -8.19 -4.49 1.17
C ALA A 41 -9.55 -4.02 1.72
N ALA A 42 -10.62 -4.58 1.18
CA ALA A 42 -11.98 -4.32 1.66
C ALA A 42 -12.18 -4.76 3.11
N ASP A 43 -11.48 -5.81 3.56
CA ASP A 43 -11.54 -6.33 4.94
C ASP A 43 -10.77 -5.48 5.96
N GLY A 44 -10.02 -4.48 5.50
CA GLY A 44 -9.18 -3.60 6.32
C GLY A 44 -7.72 -4.02 6.41
N GLU A 45 -7.35 -5.23 5.97
CA GLU A 45 -5.95 -5.61 5.85
C GLU A 45 -5.21 -4.68 4.90
N TRP A 46 -3.96 -4.37 5.25
CA TRP A 46 -3.15 -3.47 4.45
C TRP A 46 -1.68 -3.89 4.43
N THR A 47 -0.99 -3.46 3.38
CA THR A 47 0.45 -3.62 3.22
C THR A 47 1.07 -2.36 2.64
N ARG A 48 2.28 -2.01 3.08
CA ARG A 48 3.03 -0.84 2.59
C ARG A 48 4.33 -1.26 1.92
N ARG A 49 4.63 -0.73 0.74
CA ARG A 49 5.87 -1.02 0.02
C ARG A 49 6.44 0.24 -0.63
N ARG A 50 7.76 0.24 -0.81
CA ARG A 50 8.45 1.30 -1.55
C ARG A 50 8.23 1.10 -3.04
N ILE A 51 8.18 2.20 -3.77
CA ILE A 51 7.98 2.17 -5.22
C ILE A 51 8.84 3.24 -5.88
N ASP A 52 9.28 2.96 -7.10
CA ASP A 52 10.06 3.88 -7.93
C ASP A 52 9.16 5.06 -8.37
N GLY A 53 8.95 6.00 -7.45
CA GLY A 53 8.15 7.20 -7.67
C GLY A 53 6.66 6.95 -7.87
N SER A 54 5.89 8.04 -7.94
CA SER A 54 4.43 8.00 -8.11
C SER A 54 3.99 7.32 -9.42
N ASP A 55 4.82 7.36 -10.47
CA ASP A 55 4.55 6.72 -11.76
C ASP A 55 4.50 5.18 -11.65
N GLY A 56 5.41 4.57 -10.88
CA GLY A 56 5.41 3.13 -10.65
C GLY A 56 4.12 2.64 -9.98
N ALA A 57 3.64 3.39 -8.98
CA ALA A 57 2.40 3.06 -8.28
C ALA A 57 1.17 3.18 -9.19
N GLN A 58 1.10 4.26 -9.98
CA GLN A 58 0.01 4.45 -10.93
C GLN A 58 -0.01 3.35 -12.00
N LYS A 59 1.15 2.96 -12.54
CA LYS A 59 1.26 1.88 -13.52
C LYS A 59 0.82 0.53 -12.93
N LEU A 60 1.27 0.22 -11.72
CA LEU A 60 0.91 -1.02 -11.04
C LEU A 60 -0.60 -1.09 -10.76
N ALA A 61 -1.16 -0.04 -10.18
CA ALA A 61 -2.59 -0.01 -9.85
C ALA A 61 -3.46 -0.05 -11.12
N ARG A 62 -3.06 0.65 -12.20
CA ARG A 62 -3.72 0.52 -13.51
C ARG A 62 -3.66 -0.90 -14.05
N LYS A 63 -2.52 -1.58 -13.95
CA LYS A 63 -2.36 -2.98 -14.38
C LYS A 63 -3.28 -3.93 -13.59
N LEU A 64 -3.51 -3.62 -12.31
CA LEU A 64 -4.35 -4.40 -11.42
C LEU A 64 -5.82 -3.95 -11.40
N SER A 65 -6.18 -2.92 -12.17
CA SER A 65 -7.50 -2.28 -12.15
C SER A 65 -7.95 -1.83 -10.75
N ILE A 66 -7.01 -1.33 -9.95
CA ILE A 66 -7.21 -0.87 -8.59
C ILE A 66 -7.32 0.67 -8.57
N PRO A 67 -8.28 1.24 -7.81
CA PRO A 67 -8.35 2.68 -7.63
C PRO A 67 -7.12 3.21 -6.87
N VAL A 68 -6.61 4.36 -7.31
CA VAL A 68 -5.46 5.04 -6.70
C VAL A 68 -5.92 6.35 -6.08
N TYR A 69 -5.53 6.57 -4.84
CA TYR A 69 -5.77 7.79 -4.10
C TYR A 69 -4.47 8.36 -3.56
N ASP A 70 -4.44 9.68 -3.36
CA ASP A 70 -3.35 10.34 -2.66
C ASP A 70 -3.60 10.28 -1.15
N ALA A 71 -2.72 9.62 -0.41
CA ALA A 71 -2.84 9.46 1.03
C ALA A 71 -2.80 10.80 1.78
N ALA A 72 -2.09 11.80 1.23
CA ALA A 72 -2.02 13.13 1.84
C ALA A 72 -3.32 13.91 1.64
N VAL A 73 -4.10 13.59 0.61
CA VAL A 73 -5.38 14.26 0.30
C VAL A 73 -6.56 13.55 0.98
N MET A 74 -6.68 12.23 0.83
CA MET A 74 -7.80 11.47 1.39
C MET A 74 -7.58 11.00 2.82
N GLY A 75 -6.33 10.89 3.27
CA GLY A 75 -6.00 10.16 4.47
C GLY A 75 -6.19 8.64 4.32
N TYR A 76 -6.09 7.94 5.45
CA TYR A 76 -6.27 6.49 5.52
C TYR A 76 -7.70 6.11 5.92
N PRO A 77 -8.29 5.07 5.31
CA PRO A 77 -9.67 4.67 5.57
C PRO A 77 -9.83 4.07 6.98
N ASP A 78 -11.03 4.20 7.57
CA ASP A 78 -11.31 3.77 8.95
C ASP A 78 -11.06 2.27 9.17
N ARG A 79 -11.47 1.44 8.20
CA ARG A 79 -11.23 -0.01 8.20
C ARG A 79 -9.74 -0.40 8.38
N MET A 80 -8.82 0.39 7.84
CA MET A 80 -7.38 0.18 8.02
C MET A 80 -6.97 0.41 9.48
N ARG A 81 -7.54 1.45 10.10
CA ARG A 81 -7.31 1.78 11.52
C ARG A 81 -7.90 0.69 12.42
N GLU A 82 -9.11 0.23 12.13
CA GLU A 82 -9.74 -0.88 12.85
C GLU A 82 -8.92 -2.16 12.76
N TRP A 83 -8.46 -2.55 11.56
CA TRP A 83 -7.62 -3.72 11.38
C TRP A 83 -6.30 -3.61 12.13
N SER A 84 -5.64 -2.44 12.08
CA SER A 84 -4.43 -2.19 12.87
C SER A 84 -4.68 -2.24 14.38
N ALA A 85 -5.83 -1.77 14.86
CA ALA A 85 -6.19 -1.89 16.28
C ALA A 85 -6.41 -3.35 16.69
N ARG A 86 -7.08 -4.15 15.84
CA ARG A 86 -7.28 -5.59 16.03
C ARG A 86 -5.94 -6.35 16.04
N GLN A 87 -5.05 -6.06 15.10
CA GLN A 87 -3.73 -6.68 15.02
C GLN A 87 -2.81 -6.36 16.20
N LYS A 88 -2.86 -5.12 16.70
CA LYS A 88 -2.16 -4.71 17.92
C LYS A 88 -2.64 -5.50 19.15
N ASN A 89 -3.94 -5.80 19.22
CA ASN A 89 -4.50 -6.65 20.28
C ASN A 89 -4.10 -8.12 20.16
N THR A 90 -3.72 -8.59 18.97
CA THR A 90 -3.25 -9.96 18.74
C THR A 90 -1.73 -10.13 18.80
N GLY A 91 -0.96 -9.09 19.18
CA GLY A 91 0.49 -9.19 19.44
C GLY A 91 1.40 -9.25 18.20
N THR A 92 0.85 -9.20 16.99
CA THR A 92 1.60 -9.18 15.72
C THR A 92 1.19 -7.92 14.97
N GLY A 93 1.86 -6.79 15.25
CA GLY A 93 1.75 -5.62 14.38
C GLY A 93 2.63 -5.82 13.14
N PRO A 94 2.26 -5.29 11.96
CA PRO A 94 3.16 -5.28 10.81
C PRO A 94 4.38 -4.43 11.19
N GLY A 95 5.51 -5.11 11.45
CA GLY A 95 6.80 -4.50 11.74
C GLY A 95 7.19 -3.53 10.62
N GLY A 96 7.82 -2.43 11.02
CA GLY A 96 8.18 -1.27 10.19
C GLY A 96 8.97 -1.58 8.93
#